data_AF-A0AAX2F7D9-F1
#
_entry.id   AF-A0AAX2F7D9-F1
#
_cell.length_a   1.000
_cell.length_b   1.000
_cell.length_c   1.000
_cell.angle_alpha   90.00
_cell.angle_beta   90.00
_cell.angle_gamma   90.00
#
_symmetry.space_group_name_H-M   'P 1'
#
loop_
_entity.id
_entity.type
_entity.pdbx_description
1 polymer ?
#
loop_
_entity_poly.entity_id
_entity_poly.type
_entity_poly.pdbx_seq_one_letter_code
_entity_poly.pdbx_strand_id
1 'polypeptide(L)'
;MEKKNNFSKTIATIVLGIVIIIIAIASCHQSKSIEGGDDKDTVAAKEFMPHVENGKLNIDLHSITSIQFPKYKTAKAIPFIPDSVSIAADEESVASGNYSATLILDTIPSKEFYQHIDLAAQHDTCWDINKFEYTYERKDKQGGIYKIAFSKGGQQVFVTHLNKDMIKANH
;
A
#
# COMPACT_ATOMS: atom_id res chain seq x y z
N MET A 1 85.41 -37.76 -19.52
CA MET A 1 85.30 -36.30 -19.69
C MET A 1 83.83 -35.93 -19.85
N GLU A 2 83.40 -34.91 -19.14
CA GLU A 2 82.03 -34.53 -18.79
C GLU A 2 81.05 -34.27 -19.94
N LYS A 3 79.77 -34.63 -19.71
CA LYS A 3 78.63 -33.89 -20.29
C LYS A 3 77.37 -33.97 -19.41
N LYS A 4 77.53 -33.73 -18.10
CA LYS A 4 76.44 -33.19 -17.27
C LYS A 4 76.62 -31.67 -17.31
N ASN A 5 75.60 -30.88 -17.67
CA ASN A 5 75.40 -29.48 -17.23
C ASN A 5 74.31 -28.70 -18.01
N ASN A 6 73.72 -29.22 -19.09
CA ASN A 6 72.68 -28.47 -19.81
C ASN A 6 71.25 -28.83 -19.39
N PHE A 7 70.96 -30.08 -19.02
CA PHE A 7 69.62 -30.48 -18.58
C PHE A 7 69.21 -29.87 -17.23
N SER A 8 70.17 -29.74 -16.31
CA SER A 8 69.95 -29.14 -14.99
C SER A 8 69.66 -27.64 -15.06
N LYS A 9 70.28 -26.90 -16.00
CA LYS A 9 70.00 -25.48 -16.21
C LYS A 9 68.60 -25.27 -16.76
N THR A 10 68.15 -26.07 -17.73
CA THR A 10 66.81 -25.94 -18.32
C THR A 10 65.70 -26.25 -17.30
N ILE A 11 65.89 -27.27 -16.46
CA ILE A 11 64.93 -27.60 -15.38
C ILE A 11 64.92 -26.50 -14.31
N ALA A 12 66.08 -25.95 -13.93
CA ALA A 12 66.16 -24.85 -12.98
C ALA A 12 65.46 -23.57 -13.51
N THR A 13 65.57 -23.26 -14.81
CA THR A 13 64.88 -22.11 -15.41
C THR A 13 63.36 -22.30 -15.46
N ILE A 14 62.88 -23.53 -15.72
CA ILE A 14 61.44 -23.85 -15.74
C ILE A 14 60.86 -23.74 -14.32
N VAL A 15 61.55 -24.29 -13.31
CA VAL A 15 61.10 -24.20 -11.91
C VAL A 15 61.13 -22.75 -11.40
N LEU A 16 62.16 -21.97 -11.76
CA LEU A 16 62.22 -20.53 -11.43
C LEU A 16 61.08 -19.75 -12.11
N GLY A 17 60.74 -20.06 -13.36
CA GLY A 17 59.62 -19.44 -14.07
C GLY A 17 58.26 -19.72 -13.43
N ILE A 18 58.04 -20.95 -12.97
CA ILE A 18 56.79 -21.34 -12.27
C ILE A 18 56.69 -20.62 -10.91
N VAL A 19 57.79 -20.48 -10.17
CA VAL A 19 57.81 -19.76 -8.88
C VAL A 19 57.51 -18.26 -9.06
N ILE A 20 58.03 -17.62 -10.12
CA ILE A 20 57.73 -16.21 -10.42
C ILE A 20 56.25 -16.00 -10.76
N ILE A 21 55.62 -16.94 -11.47
CA ILE A 21 54.18 -16.87 -11.79
C ILE A 21 53.32 -17.02 -10.53
N ILE A 22 53.69 -17.89 -9.57
CA ILE A 22 52.94 -18.05 -8.32
C ILE A 22 53.03 -16.80 -7.43
N ILE A 23 54.19 -16.12 -7.38
CA ILE A 23 54.34 -14.87 -6.63
C ILE A 23 53.52 -13.73 -7.26
N ALA A 24 53.40 -13.69 -8.60
CA ALA A 24 52.56 -12.70 -9.29
C ALA A 24 51.05 -12.89 -8.99
N ILE A 25 50.59 -14.12 -8.76
CA ILE A 25 49.18 -14.40 -8.41
C ILE A 25 48.91 -14.09 -6.92
N ALA A 26 49.87 -14.32 -6.03
CA ALA A 26 49.73 -13.99 -4.60
C ALA A 26 49.77 -12.47 -4.30
N SER A 27 50.42 -11.66 -5.14
CA SER A 27 50.36 -10.19 -5.03
C SER A 27 49.08 -9.55 -5.57
N CYS A 28 48.16 -10.33 -6.14
CA CYS A 28 46.78 -9.89 -6.45
C CYS A 28 45.78 -10.24 -5.34
N HIS A 29 46.25 -10.67 -4.16
CA HIS A 29 45.44 -10.80 -2.95
C HIS A 29 45.75 -9.72 -1.91
N GLN A 30 46.35 -8.60 -2.31
CA GLN A 30 46.03 -7.35 -1.63
C GLN A 30 44.65 -6.92 -2.11
N SER A 31 43.62 -7.40 -1.43
CA SER A 31 42.41 -6.62 -1.28
C SER A 31 42.85 -5.30 -0.66
N LYS A 32 43.18 -4.32 -1.52
CA LYS A 32 42.83 -2.96 -1.19
C LYS A 32 41.34 -3.06 -0.95
N SER A 33 40.92 -2.99 0.32
CA SER A 33 39.61 -2.46 0.60
C SER A 33 39.56 -1.21 -0.26
N ILE A 34 38.71 -1.26 -1.28
CA ILE A 34 38.21 -0.03 -1.87
C ILE A 34 37.74 0.72 -0.62
N GLU A 35 38.47 1.76 -0.24
CA GLU A 35 37.91 2.80 0.60
C GLU A 35 36.64 3.16 -0.14
N GLY A 36 35.52 2.63 0.34
CA GLY A 36 34.20 3.06 -0.08
C GLY A 36 34.26 4.55 0.06
N GLY A 37 34.18 5.24 -1.08
CA GLY A 37 34.08 6.69 -1.10
C GLY A 37 33.00 7.03 -0.10
N ASP A 38 33.35 7.89 0.87
CA ASP A 38 32.53 8.32 2.00
C ASP A 38 31.05 7.94 1.83
N ASP A 39 30.68 6.74 2.32
CA ASP A 39 29.31 6.19 2.32
C ASP A 39 28.45 6.94 3.37
N LYS A 40 28.69 8.25 3.49
CA LYS A 40 27.95 9.20 4.31
C LYS A 40 26.67 9.67 3.60
N ASP A 41 26.50 9.30 2.34
CA ASP A 41 25.34 9.68 1.51
C ASP A 41 24.47 8.49 1.11
N THR A 42 24.74 7.29 1.65
CA THR A 42 23.85 6.14 1.53
C THR A 42 23.00 6.02 2.77
N VAL A 43 21.81 6.62 2.72
CA VAL A 43 20.75 6.37 3.68
C VAL A 43 20.34 4.90 3.63
N ALA A 44 20.10 4.30 4.80
CA ALA A 44 19.82 2.88 4.89
C ALA A 44 18.53 2.54 4.12
N ALA A 45 18.46 1.38 3.45
CA ALA A 45 17.27 0.98 2.69
C ALA A 45 15.96 0.98 3.53
N LYS A 46 16.07 0.88 4.86
CA LYS A 46 14.97 1.04 5.83
C LYS A 46 14.43 2.48 5.94
N GLU A 47 15.21 3.50 5.60
CA GLU A 47 14.79 4.90 5.55
C GLU A 47 13.98 5.21 4.28
N PHE A 48 14.12 4.36 3.26
CA PHE A 48 13.25 4.33 2.07
C PHE A 48 12.22 3.21 2.11
N MET A 49 12.15 2.40 3.18
CA MET A 49 11.02 1.51 3.34
C MET A 49 9.80 2.43 3.50
N PRO A 50 8.77 2.29 2.63
CA PRO A 50 7.60 3.15 2.72
C PRO A 50 7.12 3.11 4.16
N HIS A 51 6.98 4.28 4.77
CA HIS A 51 6.45 4.39 6.11
C HIS A 51 4.98 3.97 6.02
N VAL A 52 4.70 2.70 6.31
CA VAL A 52 3.32 2.20 6.36
C VAL A 52 2.72 2.67 7.68
N GLU A 53 2.57 3.98 7.84
CA GLU A 53 1.59 4.51 8.77
C GLU A 53 0.23 4.23 8.15
N ASN A 54 -0.24 3.00 8.41
CA ASN A 54 -1.44 2.37 7.88
C ASN A 54 -2.39 3.34 7.15
N GLY A 55 -2.26 3.42 5.81
CA GLY A 55 -3.22 4.01 4.87
C GLY A 55 -4.57 3.27 4.85
N LYS A 56 -5.02 2.81 6.02
CA LYS A 56 -6.24 2.09 6.23
C LYS A 56 -7.35 3.12 6.32
N LEU A 57 -8.09 3.25 5.23
CA LEU A 57 -9.29 4.08 5.15
C LEU A 57 -10.20 3.84 6.36
N ASN A 58 -10.31 4.85 7.23
CA ASN A 58 -11.15 4.81 8.42
C ASN A 58 -12.52 5.39 8.06
N ILE A 59 -13.53 4.52 7.95
CA ILE A 59 -14.90 4.90 7.65
C ILE A 59 -15.69 4.84 8.94
N ASP A 60 -16.22 5.97 9.38
CA ASP A 60 -17.12 6.05 10.53
C ASP A 60 -18.56 6.28 10.05
N LEU A 61 -19.33 5.19 9.97
CA LEU A 61 -20.75 5.22 9.61
C LEU A 61 -21.58 6.12 10.54
N HIS A 62 -21.27 6.17 11.85
CA HIS A 62 -22.02 7.02 12.77
C HIS A 62 -21.77 8.50 12.49
N SER A 63 -20.55 8.87 12.18
CA SER A 63 -20.22 10.25 11.78
C SER A 63 -20.95 10.68 10.49
N ILE A 64 -21.20 9.75 9.58
CA ILE A 64 -21.85 10.02 8.29
C ILE A 64 -23.37 10.06 8.44
N THR A 65 -23.97 9.07 9.13
CA THR A 65 -25.43 8.87 9.17
C THR A 65 -26.10 9.28 10.47
N SER A 66 -25.33 9.59 11.52
CA SER A 66 -25.80 9.78 12.90
C SER A 66 -26.49 8.56 13.51
N ILE A 67 -26.29 7.36 12.94
CA ILE A 67 -26.85 6.09 13.44
C ILE A 67 -25.70 5.19 13.91
N GLN A 68 -25.85 4.57 15.08
CA GLN A 68 -24.87 3.64 15.60
C GLN A 68 -25.04 2.27 14.95
N PHE A 69 -24.13 1.91 14.04
CA PHE A 69 -24.08 0.58 13.45
C PHE A 69 -23.49 -0.46 14.42
N PRO A 70 -23.84 -1.76 14.27
CA PRO A 70 -23.05 -2.84 14.87
C PRO A 70 -21.58 -2.70 14.51
N LYS A 71 -20.69 -3.26 15.32
CA LYS A 71 -19.25 -3.21 15.05
C LYS A 71 -18.94 -3.79 13.65
N TYR A 72 -18.00 -3.19 12.93
CA TYR A 72 -17.64 -3.61 11.58
C TYR A 72 -16.16 -3.45 11.28
N LYS A 73 -15.73 -4.05 10.17
CA LYS A 73 -14.38 -3.93 9.62
C LYS A 73 -14.44 -3.68 8.12
N THR A 74 -13.50 -2.91 7.60
CA THR A 74 -13.30 -2.73 6.16
C THR A 74 -12.74 -4.02 5.55
N ALA A 75 -13.51 -4.69 4.71
CA ALA A 75 -13.07 -5.89 3.99
C ALA A 75 -12.39 -5.54 2.67
N LYS A 76 -12.88 -4.50 1.97
CA LYS A 76 -12.29 -4.00 0.74
C LYS A 76 -12.42 -2.48 0.70
N ALA A 77 -11.39 -1.79 0.25
CA ALA A 77 -11.44 -0.38 -0.10
C ALA A 77 -10.69 -0.19 -1.42
N ILE A 78 -11.32 0.51 -2.36
CA ILE A 78 -10.78 0.81 -3.68
C ILE A 78 -10.82 2.33 -3.82
N PRO A 79 -9.66 3.01 -3.90
CA PRO A 79 -9.64 4.42 -4.24
C PRO A 79 -10.09 4.62 -5.69
N PHE A 80 -10.78 5.74 -5.96
CA PHE A 80 -10.96 6.20 -7.34
C PHE A 80 -9.78 7.09 -7.70
N ILE A 81 -9.00 6.67 -8.69
CA ILE A 81 -7.90 7.46 -9.27
C ILE A 81 -8.35 7.82 -10.70
N PRO A 82 -8.63 9.10 -11.00
CA PRO A 82 -8.98 9.50 -12.36
C PRO A 82 -7.79 9.29 -13.32
N ASP A 83 -8.07 8.86 -14.56
CA ASP A 83 -7.08 8.52 -15.58
C ASP A 83 -6.08 9.66 -15.90
N SER A 84 -6.42 10.90 -15.56
CA SER A 84 -5.59 12.09 -15.77
C SER A 84 -4.52 12.32 -14.69
N VAL A 85 -4.49 11.53 -13.62
CA VAL A 85 -3.53 11.68 -12.52
C VAL A 85 -2.59 10.48 -12.52
N SER A 86 -1.47 10.60 -13.23
CA SER A 86 -0.28 9.79 -12.96
C SER A 86 0.27 10.19 -11.59
N ILE A 87 -0.27 9.60 -10.53
CA ILE A 87 0.36 9.67 -9.21
C ILE A 87 1.63 8.83 -9.31
N ALA A 88 2.79 9.48 -9.27
CA ALA A 88 4.05 8.78 -9.05
C ALA A 88 3.89 7.98 -7.75
N ALA A 89 4.18 6.69 -7.80
CA ALA A 89 3.80 5.66 -6.82
C ALA A 89 4.38 5.80 -5.40
N ASP A 90 4.82 6.98 -4.99
CA ASP A 90 5.62 7.20 -3.78
C ASP A 90 4.84 7.88 -2.65
N GLU A 91 4.22 9.06 -2.85
CA GLU A 91 3.66 9.80 -1.71
C GLU A 91 2.33 10.51 -1.99
N GLU A 92 1.26 9.74 -2.25
CA GLU A 92 -0.07 10.27 -1.95
C GLU A 92 -0.89 9.17 -1.26
N SER A 93 -0.88 9.26 0.07
CA SER A 93 -1.84 8.61 0.95
C SER A 93 -3.22 8.62 0.29
N VAL A 94 -3.94 7.50 0.41
CA VAL A 94 -5.32 7.27 -0.05
C VAL A 94 -6.36 8.25 0.58
N ALA A 95 -5.88 9.33 1.19
CA ALA A 95 -6.58 10.54 1.60
C ALA A 95 -7.23 11.33 0.44
N SER A 96 -7.23 10.82 -0.80
CA SER A 96 -7.77 11.49 -1.99
C SER A 96 -9.29 11.69 -2.02
N GLY A 97 -10.01 11.42 -0.92
CA GLY A 97 -11.42 11.78 -0.76
C GLY A 97 -12.39 11.18 -1.78
N ASN A 98 -11.97 10.17 -2.54
CA ASN A 98 -12.85 9.44 -3.45
C ASN A 98 -12.59 7.93 -3.31
N TYR A 99 -13.59 7.16 -2.91
CA TYR A 99 -13.42 5.72 -2.71
C TYR A 99 -14.73 4.95 -2.82
N SER A 100 -14.61 3.65 -3.03
CA SER A 100 -15.65 2.66 -2.72
C SER A 100 -15.11 1.62 -1.74
N ALA A 101 -15.88 1.31 -0.72
CA ALA A 101 -15.53 0.36 0.32
C ALA A 101 -16.67 -0.60 0.62
N THR A 102 -16.29 -1.81 1.00
CA THR A 102 -17.20 -2.81 1.57
C THR A 102 -16.81 -3.03 3.02
N LEU A 103 -17.75 -2.72 3.91
CA LEU A 103 -17.66 -2.98 5.33
C LEU A 103 -18.43 -4.27 5.65
N ILE A 104 -17.90 -5.05 6.57
CA ILE A 104 -18.55 -6.27 7.07
C ILE A 104 -18.86 -6.06 8.55
N LEU A 105 -20.14 -6.07 8.87
CA LEU A 105 -20.65 -6.04 10.24
C LEU A 105 -20.33 -7.37 10.94
N ASP A 106 -19.82 -7.30 12.16
CA ASP A 106 -19.48 -8.47 12.99
C ASP A 106 -20.73 -9.32 13.30
N THR A 107 -21.92 -8.71 13.27
CA THR A 107 -23.22 -9.37 13.50
C THR A 107 -24.26 -8.91 12.49
N ILE A 108 -25.22 -9.78 12.16
CA ILE A 108 -26.44 -9.36 11.43
C ILE A 108 -27.17 -8.32 12.29
N PRO A 109 -27.55 -7.15 11.75
CA PRO A 109 -28.26 -6.15 12.52
C PRO A 109 -29.59 -6.65 13.09
N SER A 110 -29.91 -6.21 14.30
CA SER A 110 -31.14 -6.61 14.98
C SER A 110 -32.37 -5.89 14.39
N LYS A 111 -33.57 -6.37 14.77
CA LYS A 111 -34.82 -5.72 14.36
C LYS A 111 -34.91 -4.29 14.89
N GLU A 112 -34.44 -4.05 16.12
CA GLU A 112 -34.45 -2.74 16.76
C GLU A 112 -33.56 -1.74 16.01
N PHE A 113 -32.42 -2.20 15.47
CA PHE A 113 -31.57 -1.36 14.63
C PHE A 113 -32.31 -0.88 13.37
N TYR A 114 -32.99 -1.79 12.67
CA TYR A 114 -33.77 -1.42 11.48
C TYR A 114 -34.93 -0.48 11.82
N GLN A 115 -35.63 -0.71 12.94
CA GLN A 115 -36.68 0.19 13.42
C GLN A 115 -36.15 1.59 13.74
N HIS A 116 -34.93 1.70 14.27
CA HIS A 116 -34.30 2.98 14.52
C HIS A 116 -34.05 3.75 13.22
N ILE A 117 -33.58 3.08 12.17
CA ILE A 117 -33.40 3.71 10.86
C ILE A 117 -34.75 4.10 10.27
N ASP A 118 -35.76 3.23 10.36
CA ASP A 118 -37.12 3.53 9.88
C ASP A 118 -37.70 4.77 10.58
N LEU A 119 -37.40 4.97 11.87
CA LEU A 119 -37.79 6.18 12.61
C LEU A 119 -36.97 7.41 12.18
N ALA A 120 -35.66 7.27 11.99
CA ALA A 120 -34.80 8.35 11.54
C ALA A 120 -35.21 8.86 10.15
N ALA A 121 -35.56 7.97 9.23
CA ALA A 121 -35.99 8.30 7.87
C ALA A 121 -37.33 9.09 7.81
N GLN A 122 -38.11 9.12 8.90
CA GLN A 122 -39.29 9.99 8.98
C GLN A 122 -38.92 11.47 9.05
N HIS A 123 -37.68 11.79 9.44
CA HIS A 123 -37.21 13.15 9.64
C HIS A 123 -35.94 13.48 8.84
N ASP A 124 -35.16 12.48 8.43
CA ASP A 124 -33.97 12.64 7.61
C ASP A 124 -34.21 12.09 6.19
N THR A 125 -34.38 13.02 5.24
CA THR A 125 -34.63 12.72 3.83
C THR A 125 -33.42 12.15 3.10
N CYS A 126 -32.25 12.06 3.75
CA CYS A 126 -31.08 11.40 3.18
C CYS A 126 -31.26 9.88 3.12
N TRP A 127 -32.19 9.32 3.91
CA TRP A 127 -32.54 7.90 3.85
C TRP A 127 -33.58 7.62 2.76
N ASP A 128 -33.31 6.60 1.96
CA ASP A 128 -34.31 5.95 1.11
C ASP A 128 -34.39 4.46 1.47
N ILE A 129 -35.62 3.99 1.71
CA ILE A 129 -35.88 2.68 2.28
C ILE A 129 -36.84 1.95 1.37
N ASN A 130 -36.40 0.82 0.84
CA ASN A 130 -37.28 -0.07 0.10
C ASN A 130 -37.51 -1.39 0.87
N LYS A 131 -38.14 -2.36 0.20
CA LYS A 131 -38.49 -3.63 0.82
C LYS A 131 -37.28 -4.46 1.25
N PHE A 132 -36.14 -4.32 0.56
CA PHE A 132 -34.99 -5.22 0.68
C PHE A 132 -33.72 -4.53 1.17
N GLU A 133 -33.63 -3.21 1.08
CA GLU A 133 -32.42 -2.47 1.40
C GLU A 133 -32.70 -1.09 2.00
N TYR A 134 -31.66 -0.56 2.63
CA TYR A 134 -31.54 0.79 3.12
C TYR A 134 -30.45 1.50 2.32
N THR A 135 -30.75 2.68 1.79
CA THR A 135 -29.77 3.56 1.17
C THR A 135 -29.72 4.89 1.90
N TYR A 136 -28.54 5.49 1.94
CA TYR A 136 -28.30 6.81 2.53
C TYR A 136 -27.44 7.64 1.60
N GLU A 137 -27.93 8.81 1.21
CA GLU A 137 -27.19 9.74 0.36
C GLU A 137 -27.11 11.12 1.04
N ARG A 138 -25.89 11.57 1.35
CA ARG A 138 -25.67 12.83 2.07
C ARG A 138 -24.51 13.61 1.49
N LYS A 139 -24.71 14.92 1.31
CA LYS A 139 -23.62 15.85 1.01
C LYS A 139 -22.76 16.10 2.24
N ASP A 140 -21.45 16.04 2.08
CA ASP A 140 -20.52 16.43 3.12
C ASP A 140 -20.35 17.96 3.20
N LYS A 141 -19.59 18.44 4.18
CA LYS A 141 -19.36 19.88 4.40
C LYS A 141 -18.50 20.53 3.31
N GLN A 142 -17.72 19.76 2.58
CA GLN A 142 -16.83 20.20 1.51
C GLN A 142 -17.54 20.16 0.13
N GLY A 143 -18.77 19.65 0.09
CA GLY A 143 -19.60 19.53 -1.10
C GLY A 143 -19.40 18.22 -1.88
N GLY A 144 -18.69 17.26 -1.29
CA GLY A 144 -18.69 15.86 -1.74
C GLY A 144 -19.99 15.14 -1.35
N ILE A 145 -20.10 13.87 -1.70
CA ILE A 145 -21.28 13.04 -1.48
C ILE A 145 -20.89 11.67 -0.94
N TYR A 146 -21.55 11.28 0.15
CA TYR A 146 -21.54 9.93 0.66
C TYR A 146 -22.75 9.18 0.13
N LYS A 147 -22.55 7.93 -0.27
CA LYS A 147 -23.60 6.95 -0.56
C LYS A 147 -23.34 5.70 0.26
N ILE A 148 -24.32 5.26 1.03
CA ILE A 148 -24.24 4.05 1.83
C ILE A 148 -25.42 3.15 1.43
N ALA A 149 -25.18 1.86 1.26
CA ALA A 149 -26.23 0.89 0.94
C ALA A 149 -26.01 -0.44 1.67
N PHE A 150 -27.08 -1.04 2.20
CA PHE A 150 -27.04 -2.36 2.83
C PHE A 150 -28.42 -3.03 2.84
N SER A 151 -28.43 -4.36 2.79
CA SER A 151 -29.66 -5.15 2.76
C SER A 151 -30.23 -5.45 4.15
N LYS A 152 -31.55 -5.65 4.23
CA LYS A 152 -32.20 -6.14 5.44
C LYS A 152 -31.78 -7.59 5.68
N GLY A 153 -31.26 -7.89 6.87
CA GLY A 153 -30.68 -9.19 7.22
C GLY A 153 -29.26 -9.42 6.69
N GLY A 154 -28.65 -8.45 6.02
CA GLY A 154 -27.27 -8.53 5.54
C GLY A 154 -26.24 -8.01 6.54
N GLN A 155 -25.00 -8.49 6.43
CA GLN A 155 -23.85 -7.96 7.16
C GLN A 155 -22.97 -7.04 6.31
N GLN A 156 -23.24 -6.91 5.02
CA GLN A 156 -22.42 -6.09 4.13
C GLN A 156 -22.99 -4.68 4.04
N VAL A 157 -22.12 -3.70 4.19
CA VAL A 157 -22.43 -2.29 3.97
C VAL A 157 -21.49 -1.76 2.90
N PHE A 158 -22.06 -1.25 1.82
CA PHE A 158 -21.33 -0.59 0.75
C PHE A 158 -21.27 0.90 1.03
N VAL A 159 -20.09 1.49 0.93
CA VAL A 159 -19.86 2.92 1.15
C VAL A 159 -19.12 3.47 -0.05
N THR A 160 -19.63 4.54 -0.62
CA THR A 160 -18.95 5.32 -1.63
C THR A 160 -18.86 6.76 -1.17
N HIS A 161 -17.72 7.38 -1.38
CA HIS A 161 -17.54 8.82 -1.19
C HIS A 161 -16.95 9.40 -2.46
N LEU A 162 -17.49 10.52 -2.91
CA LEU A 162 -16.96 11.31 -4.03
C LEU A 162 -16.84 12.76 -3.62
N ASN A 163 -15.69 13.38 -3.87
CA ASN A 163 -15.47 14.81 -3.70
C ASN A 163 -16.27 15.62 -4.73
N LYS A 164 -16.47 16.91 -4.42
CA LYS A 164 -17.29 17.85 -5.18
C LYS A 164 -16.91 17.95 -6.67
N ASP A 165 -15.63 17.87 -6.98
CA ASP A 165 -15.04 17.91 -8.31
C ASP A 165 -15.45 16.69 -9.16
N MET A 166 -15.49 15.50 -8.56
CA MET A 166 -15.91 14.26 -9.24
C MET A 166 -17.41 14.18 -9.50
N ILE A 167 -18.23 14.86 -8.69
CA ILE A 167 -19.69 14.88 -8.87
C ILE A 167 -20.07 15.63 -10.16
N LYS A 168 -19.34 16.68 -10.53
CA LYS A 168 -19.68 17.55 -11.68
C LYS A 168 -19.28 16.96 -13.02
N ALA A 169 -18.35 16.01 -13.06
CA ALA A 169 -17.87 15.40 -14.30
C ALA A 169 -18.87 14.41 -14.94
N ASN A 170 -19.95 14.06 -14.23
CA ASN A 170 -20.94 13.06 -14.66
C ASN A 170 -22.26 13.67 -15.20
N HIS A 171 -22.26 14.93 -15.63
CA HIS A 171 -23.42 15.60 -16.23
C HIS A 171 -23.16 16.09 -17.66
#